data_AF-A0A7X7WU46-F1
#
_entry.id   AF-A0A7X7WU46-F1
#
_cell.length_a   1.000
_cell.length_b   1.000
_cell.length_c   1.000
_cell.angle_alpha   90.00
_cell.angle_beta   90.00
_cell.angle_gamma   90.00
#
_symmetry.space_group_name_H-M   'P 1'
#
loop_
_entity.id
_entity.type
_entity.pdbx_description
1 polymer ?
#
loop_
_entity_poly.entity_id
_entity_poly.type
_entity_poly.pdbx_seq_one_letter_code
_entity_poly.pdbx_strand_id
1 'polypeptide(L)'
;MPVKQYLLDGNAILSLAGFYDEVSRRLPLPPHFGRNLDALADVLSTDIAGPFEIVWKHASASKKALKNDFVRIEGMLKHVAAERADFRITFHD
;
A
#
# COMPACT_ATOMS: atom_id res chain seq x y z
N MET A 1 -20.39 9.08 0.43
CA MET A 1 -19.39 9.48 -0.59
C MET A 1 -18.82 8.22 -1.21
N PRO A 2 -18.45 8.20 -2.50
CA PRO A 2 -17.81 7.04 -3.11
C PRO A 2 -16.44 6.81 -2.46
N VAL A 3 -16.08 5.53 -2.26
CA VAL A 3 -14.75 5.14 -1.75
C VAL A 3 -13.76 5.22 -2.90
N LYS A 4 -12.67 5.96 -2.73
CA LYS A 4 -11.61 6.04 -3.73
C LYS A 4 -10.74 4.78 -3.69
N GLN A 5 -10.59 4.08 -4.80
CA GLN A 5 -9.79 2.85 -4.87
C GLN A 5 -8.43 3.09 -5.54
N TYR A 6 -7.39 2.55 -4.93
CA TYR A 6 -6.03 2.53 -5.45
C TYR A 6 -5.63 1.08 -5.72
N LEU A 7 -5.38 0.74 -6.99
CA LEU A 7 -5.08 -0.63 -7.40
C LEU A 7 -3.57 -0.84 -7.46
N LEU A 8 -3.06 -1.80 -6.69
CA LEU A 8 -1.70 -2.30 -6.80
C LEU A 8 -1.71 -3.61 -7.58
N ASP A 9 -0.76 -3.80 -8.50
CA ASP A 9 -0.58 -5.05 -9.23
C ASP A 9 0.59 -5.84 -8.67
N GLY A 10 0.28 -6.96 -8.00
CA GLY A 10 1.28 -7.82 -7.39
C GLY A 10 2.21 -8.52 -8.37
N ASN A 11 1.84 -8.62 -9.66
CA ASN A 11 2.75 -9.12 -10.69
C ASN A 11 3.88 -8.13 -11.01
N ALA A 12 3.66 -6.83 -10.77
CA ALA A 12 4.67 -5.78 -10.93
C ALA A 12 5.51 -5.59 -9.66
N ILE A 13 5.00 -6.03 -8.50
CA ILE A 13 5.66 -5.90 -7.20
C ILE A 13 6.40 -7.21 -6.88
N LEU A 14 7.62 -7.32 -7.38
CA LEU A 14 8.49 -8.50 -7.20
C LEU A 14 9.71 -8.21 -6.29
N SER A 15 9.82 -6.99 -5.79
CA SER A 15 10.85 -6.56 -4.83
C SER A 15 10.32 -5.41 -3.97
N LEU A 16 11.00 -5.10 -2.87
CA LEU A 16 10.69 -3.95 -2.04
C LEU A 16 10.79 -2.62 -2.82
N ALA A 17 11.78 -2.49 -3.71
CA ALA A 17 11.90 -1.33 -4.58
C ALA A 17 10.71 -1.22 -5.55
N GLY A 18 10.30 -2.35 -6.15
CA GLY A 18 9.13 -2.40 -7.04
C GLY A 18 7.82 -2.08 -6.32
N PHE A 19 7.71 -2.44 -5.03
CA PHE A 19 6.60 -1.98 -4.19
C PHE A 19 6.55 -0.46 -4.10
N TYR A 20 7.68 0.18 -3.75
CA TYR A 20 7.75 1.65 -3.68
C TYR A 20 7.48 2.32 -5.02
N ASP A 21 7.90 1.72 -6.13
CA ASP A 21 7.59 2.22 -7.47
C ASP A 21 6.09 2.13 -7.79
N GLU A 22 5.43 1.02 -7.42
CA GLU A 22 3.99 0.86 -7.63
C GLU A 22 3.20 1.87 -6.80
N VAL A 23 3.48 1.99 -5.50
CA VAL A 23 2.73 2.94 -4.64
C VAL A 23 2.98 4.38 -5.05
N SER A 24 4.20 4.75 -5.47
CA SER A 24 4.49 6.11 -5.96
C SER A 24 3.73 6.44 -7.25
N ARG A 25 3.42 5.43 -8.07
CA ARG A 25 2.65 5.62 -9.31
C ARG A 25 1.15 5.68 -9.05
N ARG A 26 0.66 4.96 -8.04
CA ARG A 26 -0.77 4.74 -7.82
C ARG A 26 -1.35 5.70 -6.79
N LEU A 27 -0.60 6.03 -5.75
CA LEU A 27 -1.05 6.88 -4.65
C LEU A 27 -0.58 8.32 -4.87
N PRO A 28 -1.33 9.32 -4.36
CA PRO A 28 -0.93 10.72 -4.41
C PRO A 28 0.14 11.01 -3.33
N LEU A 29 1.34 10.45 -3.49
CA LEU A 29 2.44 10.66 -2.56
C LEU A 29 3.10 12.05 -2.78
N PRO A 30 3.71 12.65 -1.74
CA PRO A 30 4.44 13.91 -1.90
C PRO A 30 5.65 13.76 -2.84
N PRO A 31 6.10 14.85 -3.52
CA PRO A 31 7.25 14.80 -4.44
C PRO A 31 8.56 14.30 -3.82
N HIS A 32 8.71 14.48 -2.50
CA HIS A 32 9.89 14.07 -1.73
C HIS A 32 9.64 12.78 -0.93
N PHE A 33 8.74 11.91 -1.38
CA PHE A 33 8.45 10.64 -0.71
C PHE A 33 9.72 9.81 -0.47
N GLY A 34 9.99 9.50 0.81
CA GLY A 34 11.25 8.92 1.27
C GLY A 34 11.48 7.43 0.95
N ARG A 35 10.53 6.75 0.28
CA ARG A 35 10.63 5.35 -0.16
C ARG A 35 11.03 4.37 0.96
N ASN A 36 10.40 4.52 2.12
CA ASN A 36 10.51 3.59 3.25
C ASN A 36 9.12 3.37 3.88
N LEU A 37 8.98 2.38 4.76
CA LEU A 37 7.69 2.01 5.34
C LEU A 37 7.15 3.09 6.27
N ASP A 38 8.01 3.75 7.04
CA ASP A 38 7.60 4.79 7.99
C ASP A 38 7.04 6.00 7.23
N ALA A 39 7.75 6.48 6.20
CA ALA A 39 7.28 7.55 5.33
C ALA A 39 5.97 7.21 4.61
N LEU A 40 5.75 5.93 4.26
CA LEU A 40 4.49 5.50 3.67
C LEU A 40 3.37 5.48 4.70
N ALA A 41 3.65 4.98 5.91
CA ALA A 41 2.69 4.96 7.00
C ALA A 41 2.24 6.38 7.36
N ASP A 42 3.15 7.35 7.42
CA ASP A 42 2.83 8.77 7.67
C ASP A 42 1.83 9.29 6.63
N VAL A 43 2.15 9.16 5.35
CA VAL A 43 1.29 9.63 4.24
C VAL A 43 -0.09 8.95 4.26
N LEU A 44 -0.14 7.64 4.50
CA LEU A 44 -1.40 6.90 4.60
C LEU A 44 -2.22 7.32 5.83
N SER A 45 -1.56 7.75 6.90
CA SER A 45 -2.21 8.14 8.15
C SER A 45 -2.79 9.56 8.07
N THR A 46 -2.11 10.50 7.41
CA THR A 46 -2.47 11.93 7.49
C THR A 46 -2.79 12.59 6.15
N ASP A 47 -2.16 12.18 5.06
CA ASP A 47 -2.10 13.02 3.85
C ASP A 47 -3.11 12.62 2.79
N ILE A 48 -3.56 11.35 2.80
CA ILE A 48 -4.61 10.87 1.90
C ILE A 48 -5.98 11.06 2.56
N ALA A 49 -6.80 11.91 1.94
CA ALA A 49 -8.19 12.12 2.32
C ALA A 49 -9.04 10.86 2.07
N GLY A 50 -9.80 10.43 3.08
CA GLY A 50 -10.73 9.32 2.96
C GLY A 50 -12.18 9.71 2.61
N PRO A 51 -13.05 8.70 2.40
CA PRO A 51 -12.76 7.28 2.51
C PRO A 51 -12.01 6.73 1.29
N PHE A 52 -11.02 5.86 1.52
CA PHE A 52 -10.25 5.22 0.46
C PHE A 52 -9.90 3.76 0.77
N GLU A 53 -9.59 3.02 -0.28
CA GLU A 53 -9.21 1.63 -0.23
C GLU A 53 -7.99 1.37 -1.11
N ILE A 54 -7.03 0.61 -0.59
CA ILE A 54 -5.97 0.00 -1.40
C ILE A 54 -6.40 -1.43 -1.70
N VAL A 55 -6.41 -1.79 -2.98
CA VAL A 55 -6.73 -3.13 -3.46
C VAL A 55 -5.46 -3.71 -4.08
N TRP A 56 -4.87 -4.71 -3.43
CA TRP A 56 -3.68 -5.38 -3.92
C TRP A 56 -4.07 -6.65 -4.67
N LYS A 57 -4.07 -6.57 -6.00
CA LYS A 57 -4.37 -7.70 -6.90
C LYS A 57 -3.16 -8.59 -7.10
N HIS A 58 -3.35 -9.87 -7.39
CA HIS A 58 -2.26 -10.84 -7.54
C HIS A 58 -1.30 -10.85 -6.34
N ALA A 59 -1.83 -10.66 -5.12
CA ALA A 59 -1.03 -10.50 -3.91
C ALA A 59 -0.15 -11.73 -3.63
N SER A 60 -0.60 -12.93 -4.01
CA SER A 60 0.19 -14.16 -3.91
C SER A 60 1.48 -14.12 -4.74
N ALA A 61 1.53 -13.41 -5.87
CA ALA A 61 2.76 -13.23 -6.65
C ALA A 61 3.80 -12.42 -5.86
N SER A 62 3.38 -11.26 -5.34
CA SER A 62 4.22 -10.44 -4.46
C SER A 62 4.64 -11.18 -3.20
N LYS A 63 3.73 -11.92 -2.56
CA LYS A 63 4.01 -12.66 -1.34
C LYS A 63 5.12 -13.70 -1.54
N LYS A 64 5.10 -14.42 -2.67
CA LYS A 64 6.15 -15.39 -3.02
C LYS A 64 7.50 -14.70 -3.27
N ALA A 65 7.49 -13.55 -3.93
CA ALA A 65 8.70 -12.81 -4.29
C ALA A 65 9.35 -12.08 -3.10
N LEU A 66 8.56 -11.29 -2.35
CA LEU A 66 9.04 -10.41 -1.28
C LEU A 66 9.27 -11.14 0.06
N LYS A 67 8.60 -12.28 0.29
CA LYS A 67 8.73 -13.08 1.53
C LYS A 67 8.56 -12.21 2.80
N ASN A 68 9.63 -12.00 3.56
CA ASN A 68 9.60 -11.23 4.81
C ASN A 68 9.21 -9.76 4.60
N ASP A 69 9.57 -9.17 3.46
CA ASP A 69 9.19 -7.79 3.16
C ASP A 69 7.69 -7.67 2.92
N PHE A 70 7.05 -8.69 2.33
CA PHE A 70 5.60 -8.73 2.19
C PHE A 70 4.93 -8.70 3.57
N VAL A 71 5.42 -9.49 4.52
CA VAL A 71 4.87 -9.54 5.89
C VAL A 71 4.99 -8.18 6.58
N ARG A 72 6.13 -7.50 6.41
CA ARG A 72 6.35 -6.16 6.97
C ARG A 72 5.41 -5.12 6.35
N ILE A 73 5.29 -5.11 5.03
CA ILE A 73 4.39 -4.19 4.31
C ILE A 73 2.93 -4.45 4.72
N GLU A 74 2.50 -5.71 4.67
CA GLU A 74 1.15 -6.13 5.05
C GLU A 74 0.83 -5.73 6.50
N GLY A 75 1.76 -5.97 7.42
CA GLY A 75 1.62 -5.58 8.82
C GLY A 75 1.43 -4.07 8.99
N MET A 76 2.27 -3.26 8.33
CA MET A 76 2.15 -1.80 8.35
C MET A 76 0.82 -1.33 7.77
N LEU A 77 0.41 -1.83 6.59
CA LEU A 77 -0.85 -1.43 5.95
C LEU A 77 -2.06 -1.77 6.83
N LYS A 78 -2.07 -2.97 7.43
CA LYS A 78 -3.13 -3.40 8.34
C LYS A 78 -3.17 -2.58 9.63
N HIS A 79 -2.00 -2.20 10.15
CA HIS A 79 -1.89 -1.36 11.33
C HIS A 79 -2.52 0.02 11.08
N VAL A 80 -2.13 0.71 10.00
CA VAL A 80 -2.72 2.01 9.65
C VAL A 80 -4.23 1.90 9.38
N ALA A 81 -4.68 0.83 8.71
CA ALA A 81 -6.11 0.59 8.47
C ALA A 81 -6.91 0.32 9.76
N ALA A 82 -6.29 -0.22 10.80
CA ALA A 82 -6.94 -0.41 12.10
C ALA A 82 -7.13 0.91 12.87
N GLU A 83 -6.22 1.87 12.67
CA GLU A 83 -6.26 3.19 13.30
C GLU A 83 -7.14 4.18 12.53
N ARG A 84 -7.40 3.92 11.24
CA ARG A 84 -8.24 4.75 10.36
C ARG A 84 -9.48 4.02 9.87
N ALA A 85 -10.64 4.33 10.45
CA ALA A 85 -11.92 3.73 10.05
C ALA A 85 -12.33 4.03 8.58
N ASP A 86 -11.74 5.06 7.96
CA ASP A 86 -11.98 5.49 6.59
C ASP A 86 -10.96 4.94 5.58
N PHE A 87 -9.99 4.14 6.03
CA PHE A 87 -9.01 3.45 5.19
C PHE A 87 -9.22 1.92 5.26
N ARG A 88 -9.19 1.27 4.10
CA ARG A 88 -9.23 -0.20 3.99
C ARG A 88 -8.11 -0.72 3.10
N ILE A 89 -7.64 -1.93 3.42
CA ILE A 89 -6.72 -2.70 2.59
C ILE A 89 -7.35 -4.07 2.30
N THR A 90 -7.42 -4.43 1.02
CA THR A 90 -7.90 -5.74 0.57
C THR A 90 -6.86 -6.42 -0.32
N PHE A 91 -6.70 -7.72 -0.14
CA PHE A 91 -5.77 -8.55 -0.90
C PHE A 91 -6.58 -9.52 -1.76
N HIS A 92 -6.29 -9.55 -3.06
CA HIS A 92 -6.94 -10.40 -4.04
C HIS A 92 -5.90 -11.19 -4.84
N ASP A 93 -6.31 -12.35 -5.34
CA ASP A 93 -5.57 -13.19 -6.28
C ASP A 93 -6.32 -13.31 -7.60
#